data_AF-A0A952HEI8-F1
#
_entry.id   AF-A0A952HEI8-F1
#
_cell.length_a   1.000
_cell.length_b   1.000
_cell.length_c   1.000
_cell.angle_alpha   90.00
_cell.angle_beta   90.00
_cell.angle_gamma   90.00
#
_symmetry.space_group_name_H-M   'P 1'
#
loop_
_entity.id
_entity.type
_entity.pdbx_description
1 polymer ?
#
loop_
_entity_poly.entity_id
_entity_poly.type
_entity_poly.pdbx_seq_one_letter_code
_entity_poly.pdbx_strand_id
1 'polypeptide(L)' 'AILTRALFKAELADGRLVQPFDLVGDDGHAFWLVYPEARRNVPKIRAFRDWLLAEIAC' A
#
# COMPACT_ATOMS: atom_id res chain seq x y z
N ALA A 1 19.36 5.58 1.02
CA ALA A 1 18.20 5.39 1.92
C ALA A 1 17.55 4.05 1.61
N ILE A 2 16.90 3.41 2.58
CA ILE A 2 16.06 2.21 2.36
C ILE A 2 14.62 2.71 2.28
N LEU A 3 13.90 2.36 1.22
CA LEU A 3 12.59 2.90 0.91
C LEU A 3 11.62 1.80 0.45
N THR A 4 10.33 1.97 0.75
CA THR A 4 9.27 1.10 0.24
C THR A 4 9.03 1.38 -1.23
N ARG A 5 9.47 0.46 -2.11
CA ARG A 5 9.39 0.57 -3.58
C ARG A 5 8.00 0.96 -4.09
N ALA A 6 6.94 0.46 -3.46
CA ALA A 6 5.56 0.72 -3.87
C ALA A 6 5.16 2.20 -3.82
N LEU A 7 5.79 3.00 -2.93
CA LEU A 7 5.50 4.42 -2.76
C LEU A 7 6.20 5.31 -3.79
N PHE A 8 7.29 4.83 -4.38
CA PHE A 8 8.15 5.60 -5.29
C PHE A 8 8.16 5.04 -6.72
N LYS A 9 7.07 4.38 -7.12
CA LYS A 9 6.95 3.78 -8.46
C LYS A 9 7.13 4.82 -9.57
N ALA A 10 6.62 6.03 -9.38
CA ALA A 10 6.69 7.10 -10.38
C ALA A 10 8.12 7.59 -10.59
N GLU A 11 8.85 7.83 -9.50
CA GLU A 11 10.24 8.32 -9.52
C GLU A 11 11.21 7.27 -10.08
N LEU A 12 10.92 5.99 -9.86
CA LEU A 12 11.62 4.87 -10.49
C LEU A 12 11.34 4.80 -12.00
N ALA A 13 10.09 5.05 -12.43
CA ALA A 13 9.73 5.11 -13.85
C ALA A 13 10.35 6.32 -14.57
N ASP A 14 10.37 7.48 -13.90
CA ASP A 14 10.97 8.72 -14.40
C ASP A 14 12.50 8.71 -14.37
N GLY A 15 13.14 7.68 -13.81
CA GLY A 15 14.59 7.55 -13.71
C GLY A 15 15.25 8.53 -12.72
N ARG A 16 14.45 9.23 -11.90
CA ARG A 16 14.95 10.13 -10.83
C ARG A 16 15.48 9.33 -9.65
N LEU A 17 14.93 8.14 -9.43
CA LEU A 17 15.44 7.14 -8.52
C LEU A 17 15.88 5.92 -9.31
N VAL A 18 17.02 5.36 -8.92
CA VAL A 18 17.55 4.11 -9.46
C VAL A 18 17.72 3.15 -8.29
N GLN A 19 17.25 1.92 -8.46
CA GLN A 19 17.48 0.84 -7.51
C GLN A 19 18.85 0.20 -7.83
N PRO A 20 19.90 0.41 -7.01
CA PRO A 20 21.26 0.00 -7.38
C PRO A 20 21.48 -1.51 -7.34
N PHE A 21 20.67 -2.23 -6.55
CA PHE A 21 20.75 -3.68 -6.36
C PHE A 21 19.38 -4.29 -6.54
N ASP A 22 19.29 -5.46 -7.16
CA ASP A 22 18.03 -6.22 -7.27
C ASP A 22 17.67 -6.95 -5.96
N LEU A 23 17.93 -6.31 -4.81
CA LEU A 23 17.62 -6.80 -3.48
C LEU A 23 16.44 -6.02 -2.92
N VAL A 24 15.37 -6.74 -2.58
CA VAL A 24 14.22 -6.20 -1.85
C VAL A 24 14.20 -6.85 -0.48
N GLY A 25 14.43 -6.06 0.56
CA GLY A 25 14.24 -6.50 1.94
C GLY A 25 12.77 -6.47 2.33
N ASP A 26 12.35 -7.44 3.12
CA ASP A 26 11.09 -7.39 3.86
C ASP A 26 11.40 -6.96 5.30
N ASP A 27 10.79 -5.87 5.73
CA ASP A 27 10.90 -5.37 7.11
C ASP A 27 9.79 -5.94 8.01
N GLY A 28 8.91 -6.78 7.46
CA GLY A 28 7.75 -7.36 8.14
C GLY A 28 6.63 -6.36 8.38
N HIS A 29 6.72 -5.13 7.85
CA HIS A 29 5.70 -4.12 8.00
C HIS A 29 4.66 -4.21 6.88
N ALA A 30 3.40 -4.16 7.29
CA ALA A 30 2.25 -4.12 6.40
C ALA A 30 1.39 -2.89 6.69
N PHE A 31 0.69 -2.40 5.66
CA PHE A 31 -0.32 -1.36 5.83
C PHE A 31 -1.64 -1.99 6.27
N TRP A 32 -2.19 -1.51 7.38
CA TRP A 32 -3.45 -2.03 7.95
C TRP A 32 -4.57 -0.99 7.78
N LEU A 33 -5.74 -1.44 7.34
CA LEU A 33 -6.96 -0.63 7.37
C LEU A 33 -7.60 -0.72 8.76
N VAL A 34 -7.59 0.37 9.52
CA VAL A 34 -8.07 0.41 10.92
C VAL A 34 -9.35 1.24 11.05
N TYR A 35 -10.35 0.69 11.73
CA TYR A 35 -11.59 1.37 12.13
C TYR A 35 -12.15 0.70 13.39
N PRO A 36 -12.96 1.42 14.21
CA PRO A 36 -13.60 0.82 15.38
C PRO A 36 -14.46 -0.38 14.98
N GLU A 37 -14.34 -1.49 15.70
CA GLU A 37 -15.04 -2.74 15.38
C GLU A 37 -16.56 -2.55 15.26
N ALA A 38 -17.14 -1.78 16.18
CA ALA A 38 -18.56 -1.42 16.18
C ALA A 38 -19.03 -0.75 14.88
N ARG A 39 -18.13 -0.16 14.10
CA ARG A 39 -18.42 0.56 12.85
C ARG A 39 -18.14 -0.26 11.58
N ARG A 40 -17.73 -1.53 11.71
CA ARG A 40 -17.40 -2.42 10.58
C ARG A 40 -18.49 -2.52 9.53
N ASN A 41 -19.75 -2.49 9.95
CA ASN A 41 -20.92 -2.70 9.09
C ASN A 41 -21.64 -1.41 8.69
N VAL A 42 -21.13 -0.23 9.09
CA VAL A 42 -21.70 1.03 8.63
C VAL A 42 -21.56 1.09 7.10
N PRO A 43 -22.64 1.36 6.33
CA PRO A 43 -22.64 1.23 4.88
C PRO A 43 -21.47 1.93 4.18
N LYS A 44 -21.13 3.16 4.60
CA LYS A 44 -19.99 3.92 4.04
C LYS A 44 -18.62 3.27 4.30
N ILE A 45 -18.41 2.67 5.48
CA ILE A 45 -17.13 2.02 5.82
C ILE A 45 -17.00 0.71 5.06
N ARG A 46 -18.08 -0.06 4.99
CA ARG A 46 -18.12 -1.27 4.19
C ARG A 46 -17.85 -0.97 2.72
N ALA A 47 -18.54 0.01 2.14
CA ALA A 47 -18.34 0.40 0.75
C ALA A 47 -16.89 0.82 0.47
N PHE A 48 -16.30 1.63 1.34
CA PHE A 48 -14.89 2.03 1.19
C PHE A 48 -13.93 0.85 1.32
N ARG A 49 -14.12 -0.04 2.29
CA ARG A 49 -13.29 -1.25 2.44
C ARG A 49 -13.40 -2.15 1.22
N ASP A 50 -14.62 -2.41 0.76
CA ASP A 50 -14.88 -3.33 -0.34
C ASP A 50 -14.32 -2.75 -1.65
N TRP A 51 -14.46 -1.43 -1.87
CA TRP A 51 -13.79 -0.72 -2.98
C TRP A 51 -12.27 -0.78 -2.87
N LEU A 52 -11.71 -0.43 -1.71
CA LEU A 52 -10.26 -0.42 -1.50
C LEU A 52 -9.65 -1.78 -1.82
N LEU A 53 -10.22 -2.87 -1.29
CA LEU A 53 -9.74 -4.23 -1.54
C LEU A 53 -9.81 -4.61 -3.03
N ALA A 54 -10.81 -4.12 -3.77
CA ALA A 54 -10.89 -4.34 -5.22
C ALA A 54 -9.77 -3.61 -5.97
N GLU A 55 -9.40 -2.39 -5.56
CA GLU A 55 -8.31 -1.62 -6.19
C GLU A 55 -6.93 -2.24 -5.94
N ILE A 56 -6.68 -2.84 -4.76
CA ILE A 56 -5.38 -3.46 -4.45
C ILE A 56 -5.24 -4.90 -4.97
N ALA A 57 -6.33 -5.51 -5.44
CA ALA A 57 -6.29 -6.88 -5.96
C ALA A 57 -5.67 -6.99 -7.37
N CYS A 58 -5.28 -5.86 -7.98
CA CYS A 58 -4.77 -5.79 -9.34
C CYS A 58 -3.23 -5.76 -9.44
#